data_AF-A0A358L3P8-F1
#
_entry.id   AF-A0A358L3P8-F1
#
_cell.length_a   1.000
_cell.length_b   1.000
_cell.length_c   1.000
_cell.angle_alpha   90.00
_cell.angle_beta   90.00
_cell.angle_gamma   90.00
#
_symmetry.space_group_name_H-M   'P 1'
#
loop_
_entity.id
_entity.type
_entity.pdbx_description
1 polymer ?
#
loop_
_entity_poly.entity_id
_entity_poly.type
_entity_poly.pdbx_seq_one_letter_code
_entity_poly.pdbx_strand_id
1 'polypeptide(L)' 'MNATVWLALALVLILEGIGPMLLPRIWRRLILTMAQIPDRLLRRFGGGLVVAGLVIWYSVSVHGGG' A
#
# COMPACT_ATOMS: atom_id res chain seq x y z
N MET A 1 -5.51 -3.13 -22.68
CA MET A 1 -5.50 -2.11 -21.60
C MET A 1 -6.36 -2.48 -20.39
N ASN A 2 -7.49 -3.19 -20.52
CA ASN A 2 -8.27 -3.62 -19.33
C ASN A 2 -7.70 -4.83 -18.57
N ALA A 3 -7.09 -5.80 -19.25
CA ALA A 3 -6.60 -7.02 -18.62
C ALA A 3 -5.53 -6.76 -17.54
N THR A 4 -4.64 -5.79 -17.76
CA THR A 4 -3.58 -5.42 -16.79
C THR A 4 -4.16 -4.81 -15.52
N VAL A 5 -5.22 -3.99 -15.63
CA VAL A 5 -5.90 -3.39 -14.47
C VAL A 5 -6.59 -4.48 -13.65
N TRP A 6 -7.32 -5.38 -14.33
CA TRP A 6 -7.97 -6.52 -13.66
C TRP A 6 -6.96 -7.48 -13.00
N LEU A 7 -5.82 -7.72 -13.65
CA LEU A 7 -4.75 -8.54 -13.09
C LEU A 7 -4.09 -7.86 -11.87
N ALA A 8 -3.79 -6.57 -11.96
CA ALA A 8 -3.23 -5.80 -10.85
C ALA A 8 -4.19 -5.79 -9.65
N LEU A 9 -5.49 -5.60 -9.90
CA LEU A 9 -6.53 -5.69 -8.87
C LEU A 9 -6.58 -7.09 -8.24
N ALA A 10 -6.56 -8.15 -9.05
CA ALA A 10 -6.55 -9.52 -8.56
C ALA A 10 -5.33 -9.81 -7.67
N LEU A 11 -4.14 -9.35 -8.08
CA LEU A 11 -2.92 -9.51 -7.29
C LEU A 11 -2.98 -8.72 -5.96
N VAL A 12 -3.51 -7.50 -5.98
CA VAL A 12 -3.73 -6.71 -4.75
C VAL A 12 -4.69 -7.43 -3.81
N LEU A 13 -5.81 -7.96 -4.30
CA LEU A 13 -6.75 -8.73 -3.46
C LEU A 13 -6.11 -9.99 -2.88
N ILE A 14 -5.33 -10.73 -3.69
CA ILE A 14 -4.62 -11.92 -3.21
C ILE A 14 -3.63 -11.52 -2.10
N LEU A 15 -2.83 -10.47 -2.31
CA LEU A 15 -1.87 -10.01 -1.30
C LEU A 15 -2.56 -9.55 -0.02
N GLU A 16 -3.65 -8.79 -0.15
CA GLU A 16 -4.39 -8.27 1.00
C GLU A 16 -5.12 -9.37 1.77
N GLY A 17 -5.64 -10.39 1.07
CA GLY A 17 -6.32 -11.55 1.67
C GLY A 17 -5.38 -12.58 2.29
N ILE A 18 -4.13 -12.67 1.82
CA ILE A 18 -3.13 -13.60 2.35
C ILE A 18 -2.77 -13.27 3.81
N GLY A 19 -2.61 -11.99 4.16
CA GLY A 19 -2.29 -11.53 5.52
C GLY A 19 -3.25 -12.08 6.60
N PRO A 20 -4.57 -11.87 6.47
CA PRO A 20 -5.56 -12.41 7.41
C PRO A 20 -5.74 -13.93 7.30
N MET A 21 -5.58 -14.55 6.11
CA MET A 21 -5.71 -16.01 5.97
C MET A 21 -4.57 -16.79 6.62
N LEU A 22 -3.32 -16.38 6.43
CA LEU A 22 -2.16 -17.13 6.94
C LEU A 22 -1.98 -16.95 8.46
N LEU A 23 -2.10 -15.72 8.97
CA LEU A 23 -1.72 -15.39 10.34
C LEU A 23 -2.70 -14.38 10.99
N PRO A 24 -3.97 -14.74 11.20
CA PRO A 24 -5.01 -13.81 11.67
C PRO A 24 -4.70 -13.17 13.03
N ARG A 25 -4.00 -13.89 13.92
CA ARG A 25 -3.61 -13.37 15.25
C ARG A 25 -2.54 -12.29 15.16
N ILE A 26 -1.51 -12.51 14.35
CA ILE A 26 -0.42 -11.56 14.14
C ILE A 26 -0.95 -10.35 13.37
N TRP A 27 -1.75 -10.59 12.32
CA TRP A 27 -2.36 -9.54 11.52
C TRP A 27 -3.22 -8.59 12.37
N ARG A 28 -4.10 -9.15 13.22
CA ARG A 28 -4.90 -8.35 14.16
C ARG A 28 -4.03 -7.56 15.13
N ARG A 29 -2.94 -8.14 15.63
CA ARG A 29 -2.01 -7.45 16.53
C ARG A 29 -1.28 -6.31 15.83
N LEU A 30 -0.84 -6.50 14.59
CA LEU A 30 -0.22 -5.44 13.77
C LEU A 30 -1.16 -4.28 13.54
N ILE A 31 -2.41 -4.55 13.14
CA ILE A 31 -3.43 -3.52 12.93
C ILE A 31 -3.71 -2.76 14.24
N LEU A 32 -3.84 -3.46 15.37
CA LEU A 32 -4.05 -2.82 16.67
C LEU A 32 -2.85 -1.97 17.08
N THR A 33 -1.61 -2.44 16.87
CA THR A 33 -0.41 -1.64 17.12
C THR A 33 -0.40 -0.37 16.27
N MET A 34 -0.77 -0.46 14.99
CA MET A 34 -0.91 0.70 14.11
C MET A 34 -2.02 1.65 14.54
N ALA A 35 -3.16 1.13 15.01
CA ALA A 35 -4.28 1.92 15.51
C ALA A 35 -3.98 2.63 16.85
N GLN A 36 -2.98 2.15 17.61
CA GLN A 36 -2.50 2.82 18.82
C GLN A 36 -1.46 3.92 18.54
N ILE A 37 -1.00 4.04 17.29
CA ILE A 37 -0.06 5.12 16.91
C ILE A 37 -0.82 6.45 16.94
N PRO A 38 -0.27 7.51 17.57
CA PRO A 38 -0.91 8.82 17.58
C PRO A 38 -1.13 9.36 16.17
N ASP A 39 -2.30 9.94 15.91
CA ASP A 39 -2.76 10.42 14.59
C ASP A 39 -1.74 11.32 13.88
N ARG A 40 -0.96 12.08 14.64
CA ARG A 40 0.10 12.96 14.13
C ARG A 40 1.19 12.18 13.40
N LEU A 41 1.56 11.01 13.92
CA LEU A 41 2.56 10.14 13.32
C LEU A 41 1.94 9.35 12.16
N LEU A 42 0.70 8.86 12.32
CA LEU A 42 -0.03 8.19 11.24
C LEU A 42 -0.19 9.09 10.00
N ARG A 43 -0.50 10.38 10.20
CA ARG A 43 -0.56 11.38 9.12
C ARG A 43 0.81 11.65 8.47
N ARG A 44 1.91 11.60 9.22
CA ARG A 44 3.26 11.74 8.66
C ARG A 44 3.66 10.54 7.84
N PHE A 45 3.35 9.33 8.30
CA PHE A 45 3.58 8.10 7.54
C PHE A 45 2.73 8.06 6.26
N GLY A 46 1.42 8.33 6.39
CA GLY A 46 0.52 8.42 5.23
C GLY A 46 0.94 9.51 4.25
N GLY A 47 1.26 10.71 4.74
CA GLY A 47 1.78 11.80 3.92
C GLY A 47 3.11 11.46 3.24
N GLY A 48 4.04 10.81 3.96
CA GLY A 48 5.31 10.34 3.41
C GLY A 48 5.13 9.30 2.31
N LEU A 49 4.21 8.36 2.47
CA LEU A 49 3.84 7.38 1.44
C LEU A 49 3.26 8.05 0.19
N VAL A 50 2.38 9.04 0.36
CA VAL A 50 1.83 9.83 -0.76
C VAL A 50 2.93 10.58 -1.49
N VAL A 51 3.83 11.24 -0.77
CA VAL A 51 4.96 11.97 -1.37
C VAL A 51 5.91 11.01 -2.08
N ALA A 52 6.27 9.88 -1.47
CA ALA A 52 7.11 8.88 -2.11
C ALA A 52 6.46 8.30 -3.37
N GLY A 53 5.16 8.00 -3.34
CA GLY A 53 4.41 7.53 -4.50
C GLY A 53 4.37 8.55 -5.63
N LEU A 54 4.16 9.83 -5.31
CA LEU A 54 4.25 10.92 -6.28
C LEU A 54 5.64 10.98 -6.91
N VAL A 55 6.70 10.98 -6.09
CA VAL A 55 8.09 11.05 -6.58
C VAL A 55 8.41 9.89 -7.50
N ILE A 56 8.01 8.66 -7.14
CA ILE A 56 8.19 7.49 -7.99
C ILE A 56 7.41 7.64 -9.30
N TRP A 57 6.14 8.03 -9.22
CA TRP A 57 5.31 8.28 -10.41
C TRP A 57 5.95 9.32 -11.32
N TYR A 58 6.37 10.46 -10.78
CA TYR A 58 7.04 11.51 -11.54
C TYR A 58 8.35 11.00 -12.16
N SER A 59 9.17 10.25 -11.42
CA SER A 59 10.42 9.67 -11.92
C SER A 59 10.20 8.64 -13.04
N VAL A 60 9.17 7.80 -12.95
CA VAL A 60 8.85 6.81 -13.97
C VAL A 60 8.20 7.48 -15.18
N SER A 61 7.32 8.46 -14.97
CA SER A 61 6.69 9.22 -16.04
C SER A 61 7.70 10.08 -16.81
N VAL A 62 8.72 10.64 -16.15
CA VAL A 62 9.75 11.43 -16.83
C VAL A 62 10.75 10.56 -17.60
N HIS A 63 11.04 9.33 -17.14
CA HIS A 63 11.95 8.41 -17.84
C HIS A 63 11.25 7.50 -18.86
N GLY A 64 9.93 7.32 -18.78
CA GLY A 64 9.14 6.50 -19.70
C GLY A 64 8.55 7.26 -20.90
N GLY A 65 8.84 8.56 -21.04
CA GLY A 65 8.37 9.44 -22.12
C GLY A 65 9.41 9.70 -23.22
N GLY A 66 10.22 8.71 -23.56
CA GLY A 66 11.16 8.73 -24.70
C GLY A 66 10.75 7.73 -25.77
#